data_AF-A0A1C6HL83-F1
#
_entry.id   AF-A0A1C6HL83-F1
#
_cell.length_a   1.000
_cell.length_b   1.000
_cell.length_c   1.000
_cell.angle_alpha   90.00
_cell.angle_beta   90.00
_cell.angle_gamma   90.00
#
_symmetry.space_group_name_H-M   'P 1'
#
loop_
_entity.id
_entity.type
_entity.pdbx_description
1 polymer ?
#
loop_
_entity_poly.entity_id
_entity_poly.type
_entity_poly.pdbx_seq_one_letter_code
_entity_poly.pdbx_strand_id
1 'polypeptide(L)'
;MLFPLIKIKDLAVLKNRPERVVGTNTHDSLYIDKESGGIQYLNLQCCEGTKKYGNSPVSYQFSGENNEYSPYCEITFVTFEQLCEVYLEETRKGCEAEKAIRNLIKETIAKHEQIIEEYNFDDDDRFNHTAGILL
;
A
#
# COMPACT_ATOMS: atom_id res chain seq x y z
N MET A 1 -19.43 21.03 -7.04
CA MET A 1 -18.96 19.86 -7.84
C MET A 1 -18.74 18.71 -6.88
N LEU A 2 -19.05 17.49 -7.30
CA LEU A 2 -18.87 16.29 -6.47
C LEU A 2 -17.77 15.42 -7.08
N PHE A 3 -16.97 14.78 -6.22
CA PHE A 3 -15.87 13.92 -6.61
C PHE A 3 -16.11 12.50 -6.08
N PRO A 4 -15.92 11.46 -6.91
CA PRO A 4 -16.01 10.08 -6.45
C PRO A 4 -14.81 9.74 -5.56
N LEU A 5 -15.07 9.18 -4.38
CA LEU A 5 -14.06 8.68 -3.46
C LEU A 5 -14.12 7.15 -3.43
N ILE A 6 -13.19 6.51 -4.15
CA ILE A 6 -13.14 5.05 -4.24
C ILE A 6 -12.23 4.52 -3.14
N LYS A 7 -12.75 3.58 -2.34
CA LYS A 7 -12.01 2.92 -1.26
C LYS A 7 -11.88 1.43 -1.53
N ILE A 8 -10.80 0.85 -1.01
CA ILE A 8 -10.55 -0.59 -1.06
C ILE A 8 -10.15 -1.12 0.30
N LYS A 9 -10.41 -2.41 0.49
CA LYS A 9 -9.96 -3.21 1.62
C LYS A 9 -9.06 -4.34 1.14
N ASP A 10 -7.93 -4.51 1.81
CA ASP A 10 -7.03 -5.65 1.65
C ASP A 10 -7.60 -6.86 2.41
N LEU A 11 -7.80 -7.97 1.70
CA LEU A 11 -8.34 -9.23 2.21
C LEU A 11 -7.24 -10.26 2.50
N ALA A 12 -6.03 -10.07 1.94
CA ALA A 12 -4.95 -11.06 2.01
C ALA A 12 -4.17 -10.98 3.33
N VAL A 13 -4.01 -9.77 3.89
CA VAL A 13 -3.23 -9.55 5.12
C VAL A 13 -4.18 -9.27 6.29
N LEU A 14 -4.05 -10.04 7.38
CA LEU A 14 -4.64 -9.85 8.73
C LEU A 14 -5.95 -9.03 8.75
N LYS A 15 -7.08 -9.67 9.12
CA LYS A 15 -8.49 -9.19 9.18
C LYS A 15 -8.80 -7.70 9.52
N ASN A 16 -7.84 -6.92 9.99
CA ASN A 16 -7.97 -5.55 10.50
C ASN A 16 -7.12 -4.50 9.78
N ARG A 17 -6.64 -4.70 8.55
CA ARG A 17 -6.11 -3.54 7.80
C ARG A 17 -7.24 -2.54 7.53
N PRO A 18 -7.02 -1.24 7.84
CA PRO A 18 -8.02 -0.23 7.59
C PRO A 18 -8.25 -0.10 6.09
N GLU A 19 -9.46 0.31 5.73
CA GLU A 19 -9.77 0.71 4.37
C GLU A 19 -8.90 1.89 3.96
N ARG A 20 -8.56 1.96 2.68
CA ARG A 20 -7.77 3.06 2.12
C ARG A 20 -8.39 3.59 0.85
N VAL A 21 -8.14 4.86 0.58
CA VAL A 21 -8.56 5.53 -0.65
C VAL A 21 -7.64 5.10 -1.80
N VAL A 22 -8.23 4.83 -2.95
CA VAL A 22 -7.47 4.52 -4.17
C VAL A 22 -6.84 5.78 -4.74
N GLY A 23 -5.56 5.72 -5.10
CA GLY A 23 -4.76 6.85 -5.57
C GLY A 23 -3.84 7.44 -4.50
N THR A 24 -3.89 6.94 -3.26
CA THR A 24 -2.96 7.34 -2.19
C THR A 24 -1.70 6.47 -2.14
N ASN A 25 -1.67 5.35 -2.88
CA ASN A 25 -0.46 4.56 -3.10
C ASN A 25 0.00 4.68 -4.56
N THR A 26 1.30 4.85 -4.79
CA THR A 26 1.92 5.00 -6.12
C THR A 26 1.72 3.80 -7.03
N HIS A 27 1.41 2.64 -6.48
CA HIS A 27 1.13 1.41 -7.22
C HIS A 27 -0.36 1.17 -7.46
N ASP A 28 -1.23 2.13 -7.12
CA ASP A 28 -2.66 2.02 -7.37
C ASP A 28 -2.97 2.18 -8.86
N SER A 29 -3.76 1.25 -9.39
CA SER A 29 -4.33 1.34 -10.72
C SER A 29 -5.81 1.02 -10.70
N LEU A 30 -6.62 1.92 -11.26
CA LEU A 30 -8.00 1.67 -11.62
C LEU A 30 -8.08 1.47 -13.13
N TYR A 31 -8.78 0.42 -13.54
CA TYR A 31 -9.00 0.12 -14.95
C TYR A 31 -10.43 -0.36 -15.18
N ILE A 32 -10.90 -0.17 -16.41
CA ILE A 32 -12.18 -0.71 -16.86
C ILE A 32 -11.90 -2.08 -17.46
N ASP A 33 -12.52 -3.10 -16.90
CA ASP A 33 -12.46 -4.44 -17.46
C ASP A 33 -13.25 -4.50 -18.77
N LYS A 34 -12.57 -4.81 -19.88
CA LYS A 34 -13.17 -4.77 -21.22
C LYS A 34 -14.29 -5.79 -21.41
N GLU A 35 -14.26 -6.90 -20.67
CA GLU A 35 -15.23 -7.98 -20.79
C GLU A 35 -16.51 -7.66 -20.01
N SER A 36 -16.38 -7.31 -18.72
CA SER A 36 -17.54 -7.01 -17.87
C SER A 36 -18.02 -5.56 -17.96
N GLY A 37 -17.20 -4.63 -18.46
CA GLY A 37 -17.42 -3.19 -18.39
C GLY A 37 -17.27 -2.61 -16.98
N GLY A 38 -16.96 -3.44 -15.98
CA GLY A 38 -16.84 -3.03 -14.59
C GLY A 38 -15.50 -2.36 -14.27
N ILE A 39 -15.51 -1.49 -13.26
CA ILE A 39 -14.27 -0.92 -12.70
C ILE A 39 -13.58 -2.01 -11.87
N GLN A 40 -12.26 -2.10 -12.02
CA GLN A 40 -11.40 -3.00 -11.26
C GLN A 40 -10.20 -2.24 -10.71
N TYR A 41 -9.69 -2.72 -9.58
CA TYR A 41 -8.49 -2.24 -8.93
C TYR A 41 -7.36 -3.27 -9.06
N LEU A 42 -6.14 -2.78 -9.28
CA LEU A 42 -4.91 -3.56 -9.30
C LEU A 42 -3.81 -2.83 -8.53
N ASN A 43 -3.16 -3.54 -7.60
CA ASN A 43 -1.90 -3.12 -7.01
C ASN A 43 -0.75 -3.55 -7.94
N LEU A 44 -0.06 -2.58 -8.54
CA LEU A 44 1.03 -2.84 -9.48
C LEU A 44 2.30 -3.41 -8.81
N GLN A 45 2.46 -3.29 -7.49
CA GLN A 45 3.62 -3.81 -6.78
C GLN A 45 3.57 -5.34 -6.62
N CYS A 46 2.39 -5.88 -6.34
CA CYS A 46 2.19 -7.32 -6.12
C CYS A 46 1.36 -8.01 -7.21
N CYS A 47 0.84 -7.25 -8.19
CA CYS A 47 -0.04 -7.76 -9.24
C CYS A 47 -1.34 -8.38 -8.69
N GLU A 48 -1.80 -7.95 -7.52
CA GLU A 48 -3.03 -8.42 -6.90
C GLU A 48 -4.12 -7.34 -6.93
N GLY A 49 -5.38 -7.76 -7.08
CA GLY A 49 -6.48 -6.83 -7.32
C GLY A 49 -7.85 -7.35 -6.94
N THR A 50 -8.88 -6.66 -7.43
CA THR A 50 -10.29 -7.02 -7.23
C THR A 50 -10.80 -8.04 -8.26
N LYS A 51 -10.12 -8.18 -9.40
CA LYS A 51 -10.51 -9.14 -10.43
C LYS A 51 -10.07 -10.55 -10.03
N LYS A 52 -11.01 -11.49 -10.00
CA LYS A 52 -10.75 -12.91 -9.77
C LYS A 52 -10.22 -13.57 -11.03
N TYR A 53 -9.08 -14.24 -10.95
CA TYR A 53 -8.54 -15.08 -12.02
C TYR A 53 -8.65 -16.55 -11.63
N GLY A 54 -9.52 -17.30 -12.33
CA GLY A 54 -9.75 -18.72 -12.06
C GLY A 54 -10.25 -18.98 -10.64
N ASN A 55 -9.60 -19.91 -9.93
CA ASN A 55 -9.96 -20.30 -8.56
C ASN A 55 -9.20 -19.51 -7.46
N SER A 56 -8.32 -18.59 -7.84
CA SER A 56 -7.58 -17.79 -6.86
C SER A 56 -8.53 -16.88 -6.07
N PRO A 57 -8.33 -16.74 -4.75
CA PRO A 57 -9.05 -15.73 -3.97
C PRO A 57 -8.67 -14.32 -4.46
N VAL A 58 -9.59 -13.37 -4.30
CA VAL A 58 -9.29 -11.95 -4.54
C VAL A 58 -8.57 -11.38 -3.33
N SER A 59 -7.52 -10.59 -3.56
CA SER A 59 -6.76 -9.95 -2.48
C SER A 59 -7.35 -8.61 -2.06
N TYR A 60 -8.18 -8.00 -2.90
CA TYR A 60 -8.79 -6.72 -2.62
C TYR A 60 -10.29 -6.73 -2.91
N GLN A 61 -11.03 -5.90 -2.17
CA GLN A 61 -12.44 -5.64 -2.37
C GLN A 61 -12.71 -4.14 -2.31
N PHE A 62 -13.57 -3.63 -3.18
CA PHE A 62 -14.06 -2.26 -3.03
C PHE A 62 -14.89 -2.12 -1.75
N SER A 63 -14.70 -0.99 -1.07
CA SER A 63 -15.53 -0.59 0.07
C SER A 63 -16.26 0.71 -0.25
N GLY A 64 -17.36 0.93 0.48
CA GLY A 64 -18.33 1.96 0.18
C GLY A 64 -19.55 1.80 1.07
N GLU A 65 -20.52 2.68 0.89
CA GLU A 65 -21.66 2.76 1.79
C GLU A 65 -22.75 1.76 1.42
N ASN A 66 -23.32 1.13 2.44
CA ASN A 66 -24.52 0.33 2.30
C ASN A 66 -25.71 1.24 2.62
N ASN A 67 -26.51 1.55 1.61
CA ASN A 67 -27.69 2.39 1.78
C ASN A 67 -28.97 1.57 2.02
N GLU A 68 -28.88 0.25 2.23
CA GLU A 68 -29.98 -0.71 2.41
C GLU A 68 -30.91 -0.90 1.18
N TYR A 69 -30.88 0.01 0.21
CA TYR A 69 -31.70 -0.03 -1.01
C TYR A 69 -31.01 -0.72 -2.19
N SER A 70 -29.68 -0.76 -2.18
CA SER A 70 -28.86 -1.39 -3.22
C SER A 70 -28.16 -2.63 -2.67
N PRO A 71 -28.20 -3.78 -3.39
CA PRO A 71 -27.36 -4.92 -3.05
C PRO A 71 -25.87 -4.68 -3.39
N TYR A 72 -25.55 -3.55 -4.02
CA TYR A 72 -24.20 -3.18 -4.43
C TYR A 72 -23.61 -2.12 -3.52
N CYS A 73 -22.29 -2.18 -3.37
CA CYS A 73 -21.52 -1.17 -2.65
C CYS A 73 -21.46 0.12 -3.48
N GLU A 74 -21.89 1.25 -2.90
CA GLU A 74 -21.94 2.53 -3.61
C GLU A 74 -20.66 3.35 -3.41
N ILE A 75 -20.24 4.02 -4.47
CA ILE A 75 -19.11 4.95 -4.42
C ILE A 75 -19.58 6.22 -3.71
N THR A 76 -18.95 6.56 -2.59
CA THR A 76 -19.21 7.83 -1.89
C THR A 76 -18.76 9.00 -2.76
N PHE A 77 -19.63 10.02 -2.88
CA PHE A 77 -19.28 11.29 -3.51
C PHE A 77 -19.07 12.36 -2.47
N VAL A 78 -17.98 13.13 -2.59
CA VAL A 78 -17.60 14.17 -1.64
C VAL A 78 -17.51 15.54 -2.32
N THR A 79 -17.68 16.61 -1.53
CA THR A 79 -17.41 17.97 -2.02
C THR A 79 -15.91 18.22 -2.19
N PHE A 80 -15.55 19.36 -2.79
CA PHE A 80 -14.15 19.73 -2.91
C PHE A 80 -13.48 19.94 -1.55
N GLU A 81 -14.19 20.56 -0.61
CA GLU A 81 -13.71 20.83 0.75
C GLU A 81 -13.42 19.53 1.48
N GLN A 82 -14.35 18.57 1.40
CA GLN A 82 -14.18 17.23 1.97
C GLN A 82 -13.02 16.47 1.30
N LEU A 83 -12.84 16.61 -0.01
CA LEU A 83 -11.69 16.02 -0.71
C LEU A 83 -10.35 16.59 -0.21
N CYS A 84 -10.29 17.90 0.04
CA CYS A 84 -9.12 18.54 0.64
C CYS A 84 -8.84 18.03 2.05
N GLU A 85 -9.87 17.80 2.87
CA GLU A 85 -9.72 17.20 4.20
C GLU A 85 -9.13 15.79 4.12
N VAL A 86 -9.65 14.94 3.22
CA VAL A 86 -9.12 13.59 2.97
C VAL A 86 -7.65 13.65 2.54
N TYR A 87 -7.30 14.56 1.61
CA TYR A 87 -5.92 14.73 1.17
C TYR A 87 -4.97 15.09 2.32
N LEU A 88 -5.36 16.02 3.19
CA LEU A 88 -4.57 16.42 4.35
C LEU A 88 -4.43 15.28 5.37
N GLU A 89 -5.49 14.50 5.58
CA GLU A 89 -5.45 13.34 6.48
C GLU A 89 -4.48 12.26 5.98
N GLU A 90 -4.58 11.89 4.70
CA GLU A 90 -3.72 10.87 4.10
C GLU A 90 -2.26 11.32 4.03
N THR A 91 -2.01 12.61 3.76
CA THR A 91 -0.68 13.21 3.82
C THR A 91 -0.07 13.09 5.22
N ARG A 92 -0.87 13.40 6.26
CA ARG A 92 -0.42 13.28 7.66
C ARG A 92 -0.05 11.84 8.00
N LYS A 93 -0.90 10.87 7.66
CA LYS A 93 -0.64 9.43 7.87
C LYS A 93 0.64 8.98 7.15
N GLY A 94 0.84 9.44 5.91
CA GLY A 94 2.05 9.19 5.13
C GLY A 94 3.31 9.70 5.84
N CYS A 95 3.29 10.95 6.30
CA CYS A 95 4.41 11.54 7.04
C CYS A 95 4.69 10.81 8.36
N GLU A 96 3.65 10.40 9.10
CA GLU A 96 3.81 9.64 10.35
C GLU A 96 4.44 8.26 10.10
N ALA A 97 3.98 7.54 9.07
CA ALA A 97 4.55 6.26 8.67
C ALA A 97 6.02 6.41 8.21
N GLU A 98 6.32 7.43 7.40
CA GLU A 98 7.70 7.70 6.96
C GLU A 98 8.61 8.03 8.14
N LYS A 99 8.14 8.85 9.08
CA LYS A 99 8.88 9.17 10.31
C LYS A 99 9.18 7.91 11.13
N ALA A 100 8.21 7.00 11.27
CA ALA A 100 8.40 5.75 11.97
C ALA A 100 9.46 4.87 11.30
N ILE A 101 9.42 4.73 9.97
CA ILE A 101 10.41 3.98 9.19
C ILE A 101 11.81 4.60 9.35
N ARG A 102 11.93 5.93 9.22
CA ARG A 102 13.21 6.64 9.37
C ARG A 102 13.83 6.42 10.75
N ASN A 103 13.01 6.40 11.80
CA ASN A 103 13.48 6.10 13.16
C ASN A 103 13.98 4.65 13.27
N LEU A 104 13.23 3.69 12.74
CA LEU A 104 13.63 2.28 12.73
C LEU A 104 14.95 2.05 11.97
N ILE A 105 15.13 2.73 10.83
CA ILE A 105 16.39 2.68 10.06
C ILE A 105 17.55 3.20 10.92
N LYS A 106 17.38 4.34 11.60
CA LYS A 106 18.42 4.89 12.48
C LYS A 106 18.79 3.92 13.61
N GLU A 107 17.80 3.32 14.25
CA GLU A 107 18.02 2.32 15.30
C GLU A 107 18.74 1.08 14.76
N THR A 108 18.42 0.67 13.54
CA THR A 108 19.03 -0.49 12.89
C THR A 108 20.49 -0.21 12.52
N ILE A 109 20.79 0.98 11.98
CA ILE A 109 22.16 1.42 11.69
C ILE A 109 22.99 1.48 12.97
N ALA A 110 22.46 2.11 14.04
CA ALA A 110 23.18 2.19 15.32
C ALA A 110 23.47 0.80 15.92
N LYS A 111 22.52 -0.14 15.82
CA LYS A 111 22.75 -1.54 16.25
C LYS A 111 23.78 -2.24 15.38
N HIS A 112 23.77 -1.98 14.07
CA HIS A 112 24.76 -2.55 13.16
C HIS A 112 26.17 -2.07 13.49
N GLU A 113 26.36 -0.77 13.74
CA GLU A 113 27.63 -0.17 14.17
C GLU A 113 28.11 -0.78 15.50
N GLN A 114 27.22 -0.94 16.48
CA GLN A 114 27.55 -1.61 17.75
C GLN A 114 28.02 -3.06 17.56
N ILE A 115 27.39 -3.81 16.65
CA ILE A 115 27.80 -5.19 16.35
C ILE A 115 29.18 -5.20 15.68
N ILE A 116 29.46 -4.28 14.76
CA ILE A 116 30.78 -4.17 14.13
C ILE A 116 31.86 -3.90 15.18
N GLU A 117 31.62 -2.94 16.08
CA GLU A 117 32.53 -2.61 17.18
C GLU A 117 32.71 -3.78 18.15
N GLU A 118 31.64 -4.46 18.54
CA GLU A 118 31.68 -5.60 19.48
C GLU A 118 32.51 -6.78 18.94
N TYR A 119 32.35 -7.08 17.65
CA TYR A 119 33.03 -8.21 17.00
C TYR A 119 34.37 -7.80 16.37
N ASN A 120 34.77 -6.53 16.50
CA ASN A 120 36.03 -5.99 16.00
C ASN A 120 36.25 -6.28 14.50
N PHE A 121 35.16 -6.24 13.72
CA PHE A 121 35.23 -6.29 12.25
C PHE A 121 35.87 -4.99 11.78
N ASP A 122 37.20 -4.96 11.68
CA ASP A 122 37.93 -3.88 11.02
C ASP A 122 37.52 -3.88 9.54
N ASP A 123 37.34 -2.69 8.94
CA ASP A 123 37.12 -2.52 7.49
C ASP A 123 38.24 -3.18 6.62
N ASP A 124 39.32 -3.65 7.25
CA ASP A 124 40.47 -4.35 6.67
C ASP A 124 40.41 -5.89 6.79
N ASP A 125 39.34 -6.48 7.35
CA ASP A 125 39.03 -7.91 7.18
C ASP A 125 38.54 -8.14 5.74
N ARG A 126 39.51 -8.08 4.82
CA ARG A 126 39.39 -8.32 3.38
C ARG A 126 38.89 -9.73 3.11
N PHE A 127 37.60 -9.97 3.29
CA PHE A 127 36.88 -10.81 2.36
C PHE A 127 36.88 -10.08 1.03
N ASN A 128 37.90 -10.36 0.21
CA ASN A 128 37.83 -10.14 -1.22
C ASN A 128 36.53 -10.76 -1.71
N HIS A 129 35.49 -9.96 -1.92
CA HIS A 129 34.39 -10.29 -2.81
C HIS A 129 34.92 -10.30 -4.25
N THR A 130 35.86 -11.21 -4.53
CA THR A 130 36.06 -11.67 -5.90
C THR A 130 34.85 -12.51 -6.28
N ALA A 131 34.04 -11.93 -7.17
CA ALA A 131 32.98 -12.56 -7.94
C ALA A 131 31.70 -12.95 -7.19
N GLY A 132 30.89 -11.94 -6.86
CA GLY A 132 29.43 -12.07 -6.73
C GLY A 132 28.71 -11.59 -7.99
N ILE A 133 29.11 -12.09 -9.17
CA ILE A 133 28.21 -12.09 -10.32
C ILE A 133 27.08 -13.04 -9.93
N LEU A 134 25.90 -12.49 -9.63
CA LEU A 134 24.64 -13.22 -9.71
C LEU A 134 24.36 -13.43 -11.21
N LEU A 135 24.88 -14.53 -11.75
CA LEU A 135 24.30 -15.25 -12.88
C LEU A 135 23.41 -16.36 -12.33
#